data_AF-A0A7C3F4W9-F1
#
_entry.id   AF-A0A7C3F4W9-F1
#
_cell.length_a   1.000
_cell.length_b   1.000
_cell.length_c   1.000
_cell.angle_alpha   90.00
_cell.angle_beta   90.00
_cell.angle_gamma   90.00
#
_symmetry.space_group_name_H-M   'P 1'
#
loop_
_entity.id
_entity.type
_entity.pdbx_description
1 polymer ?
#
loop_
_entity_poly.entity_id
_entity_poly.type
_entity_poly.pdbx_seq_one_letter_code
_entity_poly.pdbx_strand_id
1 'polypeptide(L)'
;MTDQRSRYLAYMLRLWEVRIGSEQTWRASLESPHTGERHGFADLQALFAFLEERTGCLPRRRTRSGDPSDPAQMRSSHEPEDP
;
A
#
# COMPACT_ATOMS: atom_id res chain seq x y z
N MET A 1 -8.53 -8.71 19.91
CA MET A 1 -8.89 -7.80 18.79
C MET A 1 -7.62 -7.54 17.99
N THR A 2 -7.37 -8.36 16.97
CA THR A 2 -6.18 -8.22 16.11
C THR A 2 -6.37 -7.01 15.23
N ASP A 3 -5.66 -5.95 15.61
CA ASP A 3 -5.66 -4.65 14.98
C ASP A 3 -5.19 -4.83 13.52
N GLN A 4 -6.15 -4.88 12.59
CA GLN A 4 -5.89 -4.63 11.18
C GLN A 4 -5.53 -3.14 11.07
N ARG A 5 -4.37 -2.74 11.61
CA ARG A 5 -3.85 -1.39 11.42
C ARG A 5 -3.52 -1.26 9.95
N SER A 6 -4.49 -0.78 9.18
CA SER A 6 -4.22 -0.07 7.93
C SER A 6 -3.10 0.91 8.26
N ARG A 7 -1.91 0.67 7.70
CA ARG A 7 -0.74 1.51 7.96
C ARG A 7 -1.09 2.91 7.47
N TYR A 8 -1.35 3.82 8.39
CA TYR A 8 -1.70 5.20 8.11
C TYR A 8 -0.42 6.02 8.03
N LEU A 9 -0.19 6.64 6.87
CA LEU A 9 0.93 7.54 6.63
C LEU A 9 0.37 8.95 6.43
N ALA A 10 0.90 9.92 7.15
CA ALA A 10 0.55 11.33 7.00
C ALA A 10 1.82 12.16 6.84
N TYR A 11 1.78 13.09 5.89
CA TYR A 11 2.85 14.03 5.60
C TYR A 11 2.27 15.41 5.32
N MET A 12 2.98 16.46 5.70
CA MET A 12 2.74 17.81 5.21
C MET A 12 3.52 18.01 3.92
N LEU A 13 2.80 18.16 2.80
CA LEU A 13 3.39 18.46 1.50
C LEU A 13 3.56 19.96 1.31
N ARG A 14 4.76 20.36 0.91
CA ARG A 14 5.10 21.73 0.49
C ARG A 14 5.55 21.68 -0.95
N LEU A 15 4.96 22.53 -1.77
CA LEU A 15 5.27 22.69 -3.19
C LEU A 15 5.61 24.14 -3.44
N TRP A 16 6.70 24.39 -4.14
CA TRP A 16 7.07 25.74 -4.55
C TRP A 16 7.86 25.69 -5.84
N GLU A 17 7.79 26.80 -6.55
CA GLU A 17 8.43 26.95 -7.83
C GLU A 17 9.74 27.69 -7.67
N VAL A 18 10.76 27.23 -8.37
CA VAL A 18 12.10 27.85 -8.43
C VAL A 18 12.49 28.04 -9.87
N ARG A 19 12.99 29.23 -10.18
CA ARG A 19 13.61 29.49 -11.48
C ARG A 19 15.09 29.12 -11.41
N ILE A 20 15.51 28.21 -12.28
CA ILE A 20 16.92 27.82 -12.44
C ILE A 20 17.31 28.21 -13.86
N GLY A 21 17.97 29.35 -14.00
CA GLY A 21 18.25 29.95 -15.30
C GLY A 21 16.96 30.34 -16.03
N SER A 22 16.77 29.82 -17.24
CA SER A 22 15.56 30.01 -18.05
C SER A 22 14.44 29.00 -17.74
N GLU A 23 14.69 28.01 -16.89
CA GLU A 23 13.73 26.94 -16.61
C GLU A 23 12.99 27.16 -15.29
N GLN A 24 11.73 26.76 -15.29
CA GLN A 24 10.83 26.86 -14.14
C GLN A 24 10.64 25.47 -13.52
N THR A 25 11.33 25.27 -12.41
CA THR A 25 11.42 24.11 -11.51
C THR A 25 10.30 23.94 -10.50
N TRP A 26 9.48 22.88 -10.48
CA TRP A 26 8.73 22.57 -9.25
C TRP A 26 9.57 21.76 -8.27
N ARG A 27 9.74 22.28 -7.05
CA ARG A 27 10.34 21.55 -5.92
C ARG A 27 9.24 21.11 -4.97
N ALA A 28 9.49 19.98 -4.32
CA ALA A 28 8.59 19.45 -3.32
C ALA A 28 9.35 19.11 -2.04
N SER A 29 8.65 19.18 -0.91
CA SER A 29 9.14 18.59 0.34
C SER A 29 8.01 18.00 1.12
N LEU A 30 8.28 16.84 1.73
CA LEU A 30 7.40 16.19 2.68
C LEU A 30 7.97 16.31 4.08
N GLU A 31 7.13 16.66 5.03
CA GLU A 31 7.47 16.65 6.45
C GLU A 31 6.55 15.68 7.21
N SER A 32 7.13 14.78 7.98
CA SER A 32 6.37 13.88 8.86
C SER A 32 5.96 14.63 10.13
N PRO A 33 4.65 14.78 10.42
CA PRO A 33 4.20 15.46 11.63
C PRO A 33 4.52 14.65 12.90
N HIS A 34 4.77 13.35 12.76
CA HIS A 34 5.04 12.44 13.89
C HIS A 34 6.51 12.45 14.31
N THR A 35 7.43 12.68 13.37
CA THR A 35 8.88 12.59 13.60
C THR A 35 9.62 13.90 13.34
N GLY A 36 8.98 14.87 12.67
CA GLY A 36 9.63 16.09 12.18
C GLY A 36 10.62 15.84 11.03
N GLU A 37 10.71 14.60 10.53
CA GLU A 37 11.61 14.25 9.43
C GLU A 37 11.15 14.94 8.14
N ARG A 38 12.09 15.59 7.46
CA ARG A 38 11.84 16.32 6.22
C ARG A 38 12.60 15.68 5.06
N HIS A 39 11.86 15.33 4.02
CA HIS A 39 12.40 14.87 2.75
C HIS A 39 12.22 15.97 1.70
N GLY A 40 13.29 16.32 0.99
CA GLY A 40 13.28 17.28 -0.11
C GLY A 40 13.41 16.57 -1.46
N PHE A 41 12.64 17.00 -2.44
CA PHE A 41 12.58 16.41 -3.77
C PHE A 41 12.84 17.47 -4.84
N ALA A 42 13.62 17.08 -5.85
CA ALA A 42 14.03 17.96 -6.93
C ALA A 42 12.94 18.19 -7.99
N ASP A 43 12.03 17.23 -8.09
CA ASP A 43 10.92 17.18 -9.02
C ASP A 43 9.79 16.33 -8.42
N LEU A 44 8.63 16.31 -9.09
CA LEU A 44 7.48 15.53 -8.65
C LEU A 44 7.66 14.03 -8.86
N GLN A 45 8.47 13.60 -9.82
CA GLN A 45 8.66 12.18 -10.11
C GLN A 45 9.37 11.48 -8.95
N ALA A 46 10.39 12.11 -8.39
CA ALA A 46 11.09 11.64 -7.19
C ALA A 46 10.17 11.59 -5.96
N LEU A 47 9.25 12.57 -5.82
CA LEU A 47 8.22 12.56 -4.78
C LEU A 47 7.30 11.34 -4.91
N PHE A 48 6.80 11.06 -6.11
CA PHE A 48 5.91 9.93 -6.34
C PHE A 48 6.61 8.59 -6.09
N ALA A 49 7.84 8.41 -6.59
CA ALA A 49 8.62 7.21 -6.34
C ALA A 49 8.79 6.93 -4.82
N PHE A 50 9.03 7.98 -4.02
CA PHE A 50 9.10 7.86 -2.56
C PHE A 50 7.77 7.40 -1.94
N LEU A 51 6.63 7.97 -2.38
CA LEU A 51 5.32 7.59 -1.88
C LEU A 51 4.95 6.16 -2.29
N GLU A 52 5.28 5.77 -3.52
CA GLU A 52 5.10 4.42 -4.04
C GLU A 52 5.93 3.39 -3.27
N GLU A 53 7.16 3.69 -2.89
CA GLU A 53 7.97 2.78 -2.07
C GLU A 53 7.32 2.54 -0.68
N ARG A 54 6.84 3.61 -0.05
CA ARG A 54 6.21 3.57 1.29
C ARG A 54 4.85 2.86 1.28
N THR A 55 4.12 2.93 0.17
CA THR A 55 2.79 2.33 0.01
C THR A 55 2.83 0.96 -0.66
N GLY A 56 3.81 0.70 -1.53
CA GLY A 56 3.98 -0.51 -2.33
C GLY A 56 4.68 -1.67 -1.62
N CYS A 57 5.46 -1.41 -0.56
CA CYS A 57 5.96 -2.45 0.35
C CYS A 57 4.86 -3.07 1.25
N LEU A 58 3.59 -2.75 1.03
CA LEU A 58 2.50 -3.53 1.61
C LEU A 58 2.54 -4.93 0.97
N PRO A 59 2.84 -6.01 1.72
CA PRO A 59 2.49 -7.32 1.21
C PRO A 59 0.99 -7.26 0.96
N ARG A 60 0.58 -7.37 -0.31
CA ARG A 60 -0.81 -7.70 -0.64
C ARG A 60 -1.11 -8.87 0.27
N ARG A 61 -1.99 -8.69 1.27
CA ARG A 61 -2.52 -9.82 2.02
C ARG A 61 -3.02 -10.74 0.92
N ARG A 62 -2.29 -11.81 0.65
CA ARG A 62 -2.85 -12.98 0.02
C ARG A 62 -3.94 -13.35 0.99
N THR A 63 -5.16 -12.88 0.72
CA THR A 63 -6.33 -13.54 1.24
C THR A 63 -6.06 -15.00 0.92
N ARG A 64 -5.96 -15.80 1.99
CA ARG A 64 -5.89 -17.24 1.92
C ARG A 64 -7.21 -17.69 1.30
N SER A 65 -7.33 -17.55 -0.02
CA SER A 65 -8.34 -18.21 -0.82
C SER A 65 -7.80 -19.63 -0.98
N GLY A 66 -8.31 -20.50 -0.12
CA GLY A 66 -7.75 -21.82 0.15
C GLY A 66 -7.78 -22.11 1.64
N ASP A 67 -8.90 -21.83 2.32
CA ASP A 67 -9.26 -22.57 3.53
C ASP A 67 -10.13 -23.74 3.07
N PRO A 68 -9.66 -25.01 3.16
CA PRO A 68 -10.39 -26.18 2.71
C PRO A 68 -11.42 -26.67 3.76
N SER A 69 -12.08 -25.75 4.46
CA SER A 69 -13.13 -26.07 5.43
C SER A 69 -14.50 -25.92 4.79
N ASP A 70 -14.74 -26.67 3.72
CA ASP A 70 -16.11 -26.90 3.21
C ASP A 70 -16.53 -28.33 3.63
N PRO A 71 -17.42 -28.48 4.62
CA PRO A 71 -17.93 -29.79 5.03
C PRO A 71 -18.84 -30.44 3.99
N ALA A 72 -19.05 -29.84 2.82
CA ALA A 72 -19.92 -30.37 1.77
C ALA A 72 -19.36 -31.59 1.00
N GLN A 73 -18.10 -32.00 1.20
CA GLN A 73 -17.51 -33.14 0.48
C GLN A 73 -17.71 -34.52 1.11
N MET A 74 -18.48 -34.64 2.21
CA MET A 74 -18.66 -35.93 2.90
C MET A 74 -20.12 -36.44 2.91
N ARG A 75 -20.90 -36.15 1.86
CA ARG A 75 -22.25 -36.76 1.66
C ARG A 75 -22.61 -36.89 0.17
N SER A 76 -21.77 -37.57 -0.60
CA SER A 76 -22.22 -38.21 -1.86
C SER A 76 -21.18 -39.24 -2.23
N SER A 77 -21.50 -40.52 -2.01
CA SER A 77 -21.05 -41.70 -2.76
C SER A 77 -21.03 -42.98 -1.89
N HIS A 78 -22.23 -43.47 -1.53
CA HIS A 78 -22.59 -44.89 -1.35
C HIS A 78 -23.98 -44.90 -0.70
N GLU A 79 -25.07 -45.20 -1.39
CA GLU A 79 -25.54 -46.48 -1.97
C GLU A 79 -26.60 -46.15 -3.06
N PRO A 80 -26.99 -47.05 -4.00
CA PRO A 80 -27.31 -48.47 -3.76
C PRO A 80 -26.84 -49.44 -4.86
N GLU A 81 -26.74 -50.74 -4.55
CA GLU A 81 -27.15 -51.78 -5.52
C GLU A 81 -27.76 -52.97 -4.77
N ASP A 82 -28.97 -53.29 -5.21
CA ASP A 82 -29.94 -54.26 -4.71
C ASP A 82 -29.90 -55.49 -5.66
N PRO A 83 -29.78 -56.74 -5.17
CA PRO A 83 -30.03 -57.92 -5.98
C PRO A 83 -31.43 -58.54 -5.80
#